data_AF-A0A5E4PXL1-F1
#
_entry.id   AF-A0A5E4PXL1-F1
#
_cell.length_a   1.000
_cell.length_b   1.000
_cell.length_c   1.000
_cell.angle_alpha   90.00
_cell.angle_beta   90.00
_cell.angle_gamma   90.00
#
_symmetry.space_group_name_H-M   'P 1'
#
loop_
_entity.id
_entity.type
_entity.pdbx_description
1 polymer ?
#
loop_
_entity_poly.entity_id
_entity_poly.type
_entity_poly.pdbx_seq_one_letter_code
_entity_poly.pdbx_strand_id
1 'polypeptide(L)'
;MTDLPYQAEYAKSGRAGCKACKEKIDQGSLRIAVMVQSAFHDGKQPNWHHEECFFKKKCPSSIAEIGNFNKLRHADQKRIKEMLGKTFDLPTEKGSKKGKGKKRTNETTVLGISNYSIEYAKSSRATCKHCDIKICKDEIRISKMEYDPRYGDIPGWHHVKCFAERKNEFLFFAGGEQIPGFNKLSKEDQKVVKDEIKASTVDGVPFKKLKAEPKDAEEVKKEKDFEKKLEKQNKLFHKYRNLLSSLGKSDLHELLEENSQDILKGNDECCDHLADMMAFGVLESCPECKQGQLVLDTFNYKCTGNLTEWTKCMYTTRTPKRRPMIVPASYKDGSVFKKYKPKVDERVFENPPPATIIACRKRFLYRR
;
A
#
# COMPACT_ATOMS: atom_id res chain seq x y z
N MET A 1 14.27 -5.57 -0.04
CA MET A 1 12.87 -5.16 -0.29
C MET A 1 12.60 -3.88 0.47
N THR A 2 11.78 -2.97 -0.04
CA THR A 2 11.25 -1.87 0.79
C THR A 2 10.56 -2.52 1.99
N ASP A 3 10.81 -2.01 3.19
CA ASP A 3 10.28 -2.62 4.41
C ASP A 3 8.83 -2.21 4.67
N LEU A 4 7.99 -2.33 3.62
CA LEU A 4 6.59 -1.93 3.65
C LEU A 4 5.73 -3.03 4.30
N PRO A 5 4.65 -2.65 5.01
CA PRO A 5 3.79 -3.60 5.72
C PRO A 5 3.02 -4.51 4.75
N TYR A 6 2.75 -4.03 3.53
CA TYR A 6 2.03 -4.79 2.51
C TYR A 6 2.82 -4.89 1.21
N GLN A 7 2.53 -5.92 0.41
CA GLN A 7 3.09 -6.11 -0.93
C GLN A 7 2.02 -6.66 -1.87
N ALA A 8 1.92 -6.12 -3.08
CA ALA A 8 0.99 -6.63 -4.10
C ALA A 8 1.75 -7.17 -5.32
N GLU A 9 1.28 -8.29 -5.87
CA GLU A 9 1.82 -8.87 -7.11
C GLU A 9 0.78 -9.78 -7.79
N TYR A 10 1.04 -10.13 -9.05
CA TYR A 10 0.35 -11.24 -9.69
C TYR A 10 0.98 -12.57 -9.23
N ALA A 11 0.14 -13.54 -8.90
CA ALA A 11 0.59 -14.81 -8.37
C ALA A 11 1.49 -15.56 -9.37
N LYS A 12 2.77 -15.71 -9.03
CA LYS A 12 3.76 -16.44 -9.85
C LYS A 12 3.41 -17.92 -10.05
N SER A 13 2.64 -18.51 -9.14
CA SER A 13 2.13 -19.89 -9.23
C SER A 13 0.86 -20.06 -8.41
N GLY A 14 0.06 -21.09 -8.73
CA GLY A 14 -1.19 -21.45 -8.03
C GLY A 14 -1.03 -22.13 -6.67
N ARG A 15 0.20 -22.17 -6.11
CA ARG A 15 0.50 -22.99 -4.91
C ARG A 15 0.14 -22.31 -3.60
N ALA A 16 0.13 -20.97 -3.57
CA ALA A 16 -0.10 -20.21 -2.35
C ALA A 16 -1.55 -20.35 -1.88
N GLY A 17 -1.75 -20.49 -0.57
CA GLY A 17 -3.07 -20.46 0.05
C GLY A 17 -3.34 -19.10 0.68
N CYS A 18 -4.56 -18.58 0.51
CA CYS A 18 -5.02 -17.36 1.14
C CYS A 18 -5.10 -17.53 2.65
N LYS A 19 -4.47 -16.63 3.42
CA LYS A 19 -4.48 -16.72 4.89
C LYS A 19 -5.85 -16.42 5.51
N ALA A 20 -6.78 -15.80 4.76
CA ALA A 20 -8.12 -15.48 5.23
C ALA A 20 -9.14 -16.61 5.00
N CYS A 21 -9.35 -17.06 3.75
CA CYS A 21 -10.33 -18.10 3.41
C CYS A 21 -9.73 -19.52 3.34
N LYS A 22 -8.39 -19.65 3.37
CA LYS A 22 -7.64 -20.92 3.27
C LYS A 22 -7.67 -21.60 1.91
N GLU A 23 -8.35 -21.03 0.91
CA GLU A 23 -8.36 -21.54 -0.46
C GLU A 23 -7.08 -21.18 -1.23
N LYS A 24 -6.82 -21.89 -2.33
CA LYS A 24 -5.69 -21.62 -3.22
C LYS A 24 -5.88 -20.30 -3.98
N ILE A 25 -4.77 -19.64 -4.27
CA ILE A 25 -4.72 -18.41 -5.06
C ILE A 25 -4.23 -18.78 -6.45
N ASP A 26 -5.06 -18.56 -7.47
CA ASP A 26 -4.77 -18.95 -8.84
C ASP A 26 -3.56 -18.22 -9.42
N GLN A 27 -2.80 -18.90 -10.28
CA GLN A 27 -1.68 -18.28 -10.99
C GLN A 27 -2.17 -17.12 -11.86
N GLY A 28 -1.41 -16.02 -11.87
CA GLY A 28 -1.75 -14.81 -12.61
C GLY A 28 -2.82 -13.93 -11.95
N SER A 29 -3.51 -14.41 -10.91
CA SER A 29 -4.45 -13.58 -10.13
C SER A 29 -3.70 -12.55 -9.27
N LEU A 30 -4.33 -11.40 -9.04
CA LEU A 30 -3.79 -10.38 -8.13
C LEU A 30 -3.89 -10.88 -6.68
N ARG A 31 -2.77 -10.84 -5.97
CA ARG A 31 -2.71 -11.17 -4.54
C ARG A 31 -1.97 -10.09 -3.77
N ILE A 32 -2.40 -9.90 -2.53
CA ILE A 32 -1.81 -8.92 -1.61
C ILE A 32 -1.32 -9.67 -0.36
N ALA A 33 -0.09 -9.41 0.04
CA ALA A 33 0.51 -9.97 1.23
C ALA A 33 0.54 -8.94 2.36
N VAL A 34 0.31 -9.43 3.57
CA VAL A 34 0.82 -8.79 4.80
C VAL A 34 2.23 -9.32 4.99
N MET A 35 3.24 -8.47 5.00
CA MET A 35 4.59 -8.88 5.35
C MET A 35 4.60 -9.18 6.85
N VAL A 36 5.27 -10.23 7.31
CA VAL A 36 5.40 -10.53 8.75
C VAL A 36 6.78 -11.09 9.01
N GLN A 37 7.34 -10.88 10.20
CA GLN A 37 8.59 -11.51 10.60
C GLN A 37 8.40 -13.03 10.61
N SER A 38 9.35 -13.75 10.02
CA SER A 38 9.37 -15.21 10.07
C SER A 38 9.74 -15.69 11.48
N ALA A 39 9.04 -16.70 11.97
CA ALA A 39 9.41 -17.38 13.20
C ALA A 39 10.61 -18.33 13.02
N PHE A 40 10.98 -18.64 11.77
CA PHE A 40 11.96 -19.67 11.43
C PHE A 40 13.30 -19.11 10.95
N HIS A 41 13.35 -17.85 10.53
CA HIS A 41 14.59 -17.20 10.10
C HIS A 41 14.50 -15.70 10.35
N ASP A 42 15.65 -15.04 10.36
CA ASP A 42 15.71 -13.59 10.49
C ASP A 42 15.38 -12.91 9.16
N GLY A 43 14.09 -12.69 8.92
CA GLY A 43 13.58 -11.98 7.76
C GLY A 43 12.07 -11.98 7.68
N LYS A 44 11.51 -11.08 6.86
CA LYS A 44 10.08 -11.02 6.63
C LYS A 44 9.64 -12.04 5.57
N GLN A 45 8.47 -12.63 5.80
CA GLN A 45 7.79 -13.53 4.87
C GLN A 45 6.41 -12.98 4.49
N PRO A 46 5.94 -13.20 3.25
CA PRO A 46 4.64 -12.73 2.80
C PRO A 46 3.50 -13.67 3.23
N ASN A 47 2.52 -13.13 3.94
CA ASN A 47 1.24 -13.80 4.19
C ASN A 47 0.23 -13.42 3.10
N TRP A 48 0.15 -14.23 2.04
CA TRP A 48 -0.71 -13.98 0.87
C TRP A 48 -2.21 -14.09 1.14
N HIS A 49 -2.98 -13.19 0.53
CA HIS A 49 -4.45 -13.14 0.54
C HIS A 49 -4.96 -12.89 -0.89
N HIS A 50 -6.16 -13.38 -1.21
CA HIS A 50 -6.90 -12.84 -2.37
C HIS A 50 -7.18 -11.35 -2.18
N GLU A 51 -7.27 -10.59 -3.26
CA GLU A 51 -7.58 -9.14 -3.23
C GLU A 51 -8.80 -8.83 -2.34
N GLU A 52 -9.94 -9.49 -2.60
CA GLU A 52 -11.16 -9.28 -1.83
C GLU A 52 -11.03 -9.69 -0.36
N CYS A 53 -10.33 -10.80 -0.10
CA CYS A 53 -10.09 -11.29 1.25
C CYS A 53 -9.21 -10.34 2.06
N PHE A 54 -8.26 -9.69 1.40
CA PHE A 54 -7.41 -8.68 2.01
C PHE A 54 -8.25 -7.48 2.46
N PHE A 55 -9.02 -6.89 1.56
CA PHE A 55 -9.81 -5.69 1.87
C PHE A 55 -10.97 -5.91 2.86
N LYS A 56 -11.42 -7.17 3.06
CA LYS A 56 -12.38 -7.52 4.13
C LYS A 56 -11.78 -7.39 5.54
N LYS A 57 -10.46 -7.56 5.69
CA LYS A 57 -9.79 -7.62 6.99
C LYS A 57 -8.77 -6.50 7.21
N LYS A 58 -8.29 -5.90 6.12
CA LYS A 58 -7.19 -4.93 6.10
C LYS A 58 -7.61 -3.74 5.27
N CYS A 59 -7.34 -2.56 5.79
CA CYS A 59 -7.47 -1.32 5.03
C CYS A 59 -6.17 -0.53 5.23
N PRO A 60 -5.20 -0.64 4.28
CA PRO A 60 -4.03 0.22 4.26
C PRO A 60 -4.45 1.69 4.29
N SER A 61 -3.68 2.55 4.96
CA SER A 61 -4.03 3.97 5.04
C SER A 61 -3.77 4.69 3.72
N SER A 62 -2.81 4.20 2.95
CA SER A 62 -2.45 4.76 1.66
C SER A 62 -1.80 3.72 0.75
N ILE A 63 -1.75 4.01 -0.55
CA ILE A 63 -1.01 3.21 -1.53
C ILE A 63 0.50 3.12 -1.21
N ALA A 64 1.04 4.05 -0.41
CA ALA A 64 2.46 4.06 -0.05
C ALA A 64 2.86 2.93 0.91
N GLU A 65 1.89 2.32 1.56
CA GLU A 65 2.09 1.14 2.40
C GLU A 65 2.15 -0.18 1.60
N ILE A 66 1.85 -0.13 0.29
CA ILE A 66 1.77 -1.30 -0.59
C ILE A 66 2.99 -1.33 -1.53
N GLY A 67 3.92 -2.23 -1.24
CA GLY A 67 5.07 -2.49 -2.11
C GLY A 67 4.67 -3.05 -3.47
N ASN A 68 5.47 -2.72 -4.49
CA ASN A 68 5.27 -3.11 -5.91
C ASN A 68 3.96 -2.61 -6.55
N PHE A 69 3.24 -1.68 -5.91
CA PHE A 69 2.01 -1.10 -6.48
C PHE A 69 2.23 -0.53 -7.90
N ASN A 70 3.38 0.09 -8.12
CA ASN A 70 3.79 0.66 -9.42
C ASN A 70 3.99 -0.38 -10.55
N LYS A 71 4.10 -1.68 -10.22
CA LYS A 71 4.26 -2.78 -11.18
C LYS A 71 2.93 -3.44 -11.57
N LEU A 72 1.84 -3.09 -10.89
CA LEU A 72 0.51 -3.60 -11.23
C LEU A 72 -0.02 -2.94 -12.51
N ARG A 73 -0.96 -3.59 -13.20
CA ARG A 73 -1.65 -2.99 -14.35
C ARG A 73 -2.46 -1.79 -13.90
N HIS A 74 -2.55 -0.77 -14.74
CA HIS A 74 -3.26 0.46 -14.44
C HIS A 74 -4.72 0.26 -14.00
N ALA A 75 -5.43 -0.72 -14.59
CA ALA A 75 -6.79 -1.07 -14.17
C ALA A 75 -6.85 -1.57 -12.71
N ASP A 76 -5.89 -2.38 -12.30
CA ASP A 76 -5.78 -2.91 -10.94
C ASP A 76 -5.34 -1.82 -9.95
N GLN A 77 -4.42 -0.93 -10.37
CA GLN A 77 -4.06 0.25 -9.59
C GLN A 77 -5.28 1.14 -9.31
N LYS A 78 -6.12 1.39 -10.32
CA LYS A 78 -7.37 2.17 -10.16
C LYS A 78 -8.34 1.49 -9.21
N ARG A 79 -8.57 0.20 -9.39
CA ARG A 79 -9.44 -0.60 -8.50
C ARG A 79 -8.96 -0.56 -7.05
N ILE A 80 -7.66 -0.77 -6.79
CA ILE A 80 -7.11 -0.67 -5.43
C ILE A 80 -7.29 0.75 -4.87
N LYS A 81 -7.00 1.80 -5.66
CA LYS A 81 -7.22 3.20 -5.24
C LYS A 81 -8.69 3.47 -4.88
N GLU A 82 -9.63 2.94 -5.66
CA GLU A 82 -11.05 3.03 -5.37
C GLU A 82 -11.44 2.26 -4.10
N MET A 83 -10.89 1.07 -3.88
CA MET A 83 -11.12 0.31 -2.65
C MET A 83 -10.60 1.05 -1.41
N LEU A 84 -9.47 1.76 -1.53
CA LEU A 84 -8.94 2.65 -0.49
C LEU A 84 -9.72 3.97 -0.35
N GLY A 85 -10.49 4.38 -1.37
CA GLY A 85 -11.35 5.56 -1.32
C GLY A 85 -12.73 5.28 -0.70
N LYS A 86 -13.33 4.13 -1.05
CA LYS A 86 -14.62 3.65 -0.52
C LYS A 86 -14.61 3.39 0.98
N THR A 87 -13.45 3.21 1.58
CA THR A 87 -13.29 3.04 3.04
C THR A 87 -13.61 4.32 3.82
N PHE A 88 -13.62 5.49 3.15
CA PHE A 88 -13.93 6.80 3.73
C PHE A 88 -15.34 7.34 3.40
N ASP A 89 -16.13 6.65 2.58
CA ASP A 89 -17.50 7.08 2.33
C ASP A 89 -18.38 6.74 3.55
N LEU A 90 -18.58 7.76 4.39
CA LEU A 90 -19.68 7.80 5.34
C LEU A 90 -21.00 7.80 4.56
N PRO A 91 -22.07 7.17 5.09
CA PRO A 91 -23.38 7.25 4.47
C PRO A 91 -23.82 8.71 4.46
N THR A 92 -23.91 9.30 3.27
CA THR A 92 -24.64 10.54 3.08
C THR A 92 -26.12 10.19 3.18
N GLU A 93 -26.78 10.71 4.21
CA GLU A 93 -28.23 10.79 4.32
C GLU A 93 -28.77 11.53 3.09
N LYS A 94 -29.00 10.81 1.98
CA LYS A 94 -29.83 11.31 0.90
C LYS A 94 -31.27 11.26 1.39
N GLY A 95 -31.79 12.45 1.67
CA GLY A 95 -33.14 12.72 2.11
C GLY A 95 -34.17 11.80 1.46
N SER A 96 -35.03 11.28 2.32
CA SER A 96 -36.12 10.38 2.02
C SER A 96 -37.01 10.94 0.89
N LYS A 97 -37.00 10.31 -0.28
CA LYS A 97 -38.19 10.28 -1.14
C LYS A 97 -38.85 8.92 -0.98
N LYS A 98 -40.08 8.94 -0.44
CA LYS A 98 -41.00 7.80 -0.31
C LYS A 98 -41.11 7.06 -1.65
N GLY A 99 -40.60 5.84 -1.70
CA GLY A 99 -40.91 4.84 -2.70
C GLY A 99 -41.14 3.50 -2.01
N LYS A 100 -42.39 3.02 -1.99
CA LYS A 100 -42.76 1.69 -1.48
C LYS A 100 -42.05 0.62 -2.32
N GLY A 101 -41.15 -0.16 -1.72
CA GLY A 101 -40.49 -1.28 -2.39
C GLY A 101 -39.64 -2.14 -1.44
N LYS A 102 -40.17 -3.33 -1.13
CA LYS A 102 -39.58 -4.55 -0.53
C LYS A 102 -38.14 -4.47 0.03
N LYS A 103 -38.07 -4.62 1.36
CA LYS A 103 -36.88 -4.74 2.22
C LYS A 103 -35.90 -5.83 1.71
N ARG A 104 -34.74 -5.42 1.19
CA ARG A 104 -33.51 -6.23 1.15
C ARG A 104 -32.50 -5.58 2.09
N THR A 105 -32.09 -6.31 3.11
CA THR A 105 -31.04 -5.91 4.05
C THR A 105 -29.70 -5.94 3.32
N ASN A 106 -29.24 -4.77 2.87
CA ASN A 106 -27.90 -4.63 2.31
C ASN A 106 -26.97 -4.28 3.48
N GLU A 107 -26.26 -5.27 4.02
CA GLU A 107 -25.13 -5.05 4.93
C GLU A 107 -24.01 -4.38 4.14
N THR A 108 -24.10 -3.05 3.99
CA THR A 108 -22.98 -2.23 3.52
C THR A 108 -21.99 -2.12 4.69
N THR A 109 -21.13 -3.11 4.82
CA THR A 109 -19.98 -3.06 5.73
C THR A 109 -19.05 -1.95 5.24
N VAL A 110 -19.03 -0.82 5.94
CA VAL A 110 -18.16 0.32 5.63
C VAL A 110 -16.71 -0.14 5.84
N LEU A 111 -15.97 -0.30 4.73
CA LEU A 111 -14.67 -0.98 4.65
C LEU A 111 -13.54 -0.31 5.46
N GLY A 112 -13.72 0.92 5.98
CA GLY A 112 -12.75 1.59 6.87
C GLY A 112 -12.97 1.34 8.38
N ILE A 113 -14.10 0.74 8.75
CA ILE A 113 -14.51 0.55 10.15
C ILE A 113 -13.95 -0.75 10.74
N SER A 114 -13.58 -1.72 9.91
CA SER A 114 -13.02 -3.02 10.34
C SER A 114 -11.66 -2.91 11.02
N ASN A 115 -10.95 -1.78 10.87
CA ASN A 115 -9.71 -1.49 11.58
C ASN A 115 -9.96 -1.11 13.05
N TYR A 116 -11.22 -0.96 13.46
CA TYR A 116 -11.61 -0.60 14.82
C TYR A 116 -12.40 -1.73 15.46
N SER A 117 -12.34 -1.80 16.78
CA SER A 117 -13.24 -2.64 17.55
C SER A 117 -13.51 -2.01 18.90
N ILE A 118 -14.68 -2.30 19.47
CA ILE A 118 -15.05 -1.88 20.82
C ILE A 118 -15.54 -3.09 21.61
N GLU A 119 -15.02 -3.26 22.82
CA GLU A 119 -15.42 -4.32 23.74
C GLU A 119 -15.18 -3.91 25.19
N TYR A 120 -15.82 -4.63 26.12
CA TYR A 120 -15.40 -4.62 27.52
C TYR A 120 -14.06 -5.33 27.68
N ALA A 121 -13.18 -4.74 28.47
CA ALA A 121 -11.88 -5.30 28.76
C ALA A 121 -12.01 -6.63 29.52
N LYS A 122 -11.63 -7.72 28.85
CA LYS A 122 -11.68 -9.08 29.44
C LYS A 122 -10.79 -9.25 30.67
N SER A 123 -9.79 -8.39 30.84
CA SER A 123 -8.86 -8.37 31.98
C SER A 123 -8.21 -6.99 32.10
N SER A 124 -7.61 -6.72 33.26
CA SER A 124 -6.87 -5.48 33.56
C SER A 124 -5.42 -5.46 33.03
N ARG A 125 -5.07 -6.35 32.09
CA ARG A 125 -3.69 -6.42 31.56
C ARG A 125 -3.39 -5.39 30.48
N ALA A 126 -4.42 -4.92 29.77
CA ALA A 126 -4.25 -3.97 28.67
C ALA A 126 -3.84 -2.59 29.21
N THR A 127 -2.98 -1.90 28.46
CA THR A 127 -2.58 -0.52 28.73
C THR A 127 -3.07 0.34 27.57
N CYS A 128 -3.66 1.49 27.86
CA CYS A 128 -4.06 2.44 26.84
C CYS A 128 -2.81 3.02 26.15
N LYS A 129 -2.72 2.87 24.83
CA LYS A 129 -1.59 3.35 24.01
C LYS A 129 -1.45 4.88 23.95
N HIS A 130 -2.45 5.63 24.43
CA HIS A 130 -2.37 7.08 24.50
C HIS A 130 -1.84 7.58 25.84
N CYS A 131 -2.47 7.20 26.95
CA CYS A 131 -2.16 7.75 28.26
C CYS A 131 -1.25 6.84 29.09
N ASP A 132 -0.90 5.66 28.58
CA ASP A 132 -0.09 4.63 29.25
C ASP A 132 -0.67 4.14 30.59
N ILE A 133 -1.95 4.40 30.85
CA ILE A 133 -2.69 3.92 32.03
C ILE A 133 -3.32 2.55 31.73
N LYS A 134 -3.36 1.68 32.74
CA LYS A 134 -4.03 0.37 32.65
C LYS A 134 -5.53 0.53 32.45
N ILE A 135 -6.06 -0.24 31.52
CA ILE A 135 -7.50 -0.37 31.28
C ILE A 135 -8.00 -1.47 32.21
N CYS A 136 -8.93 -1.14 33.10
CA CYS A 136 -9.45 -2.08 34.09
C CYS A 136 -10.32 -3.17 33.46
N LYS A 137 -10.50 -4.30 34.17
CA LYS A 137 -11.44 -5.34 33.73
C LYS A 137 -12.85 -4.75 33.70
N ASP A 138 -13.62 -5.16 32.69
CA ASP A 138 -15.00 -4.72 32.45
C ASP A 138 -15.15 -3.22 32.08
N GLU A 139 -14.02 -2.51 31.90
CA GLU A 139 -14.01 -1.15 31.35
C GLU A 139 -14.11 -1.17 29.81
N ILE A 140 -14.82 -0.21 29.23
CA ILE A 140 -14.94 -0.09 27.77
C ILE A 140 -13.60 0.33 27.17
N ARG A 141 -13.15 -0.40 26.17
CA ARG A 141 -11.95 -0.06 25.40
C ARG A 141 -12.20 -0.15 23.91
N ILE A 142 -11.49 0.70 23.18
CA ILE A 142 -11.54 0.77 21.72
C ILE A 142 -10.16 0.44 21.18
N SER A 143 -10.09 -0.48 20.23
CA SER A 143 -8.85 -0.78 19.52
C SER A 143 -8.78 -0.07 18.18
N LYS A 144 -7.62 0.45 17.83
CA LYS A 144 -7.21 0.63 16.43
C LYS A 144 -6.25 -0.50 16.08
N MET A 145 -6.46 -1.20 14.98
CA MET A 145 -5.52 -2.23 14.53
C MET A 145 -4.21 -1.57 14.12
N GLU A 146 -3.13 -1.99 14.77
CA GLU A 146 -1.76 -1.53 14.51
C GLU A 146 -0.97 -2.69 13.93
N TYR A 147 -0.16 -2.42 12.91
CA TYR A 147 0.73 -3.42 12.33
C TYR A 147 2.00 -3.54 13.19
N ASP A 148 2.19 -4.71 13.80
CA ASP A 148 3.42 -5.11 14.47
C ASP A 148 4.22 -6.04 13.53
N PRO A 149 5.50 -5.76 13.25
CA PRO A 149 6.31 -6.60 12.37
C PRO A 149 6.40 -8.07 12.80
N ARG A 150 6.33 -8.38 14.10
CA ARG A 150 6.43 -9.76 14.63
C ARG A 150 5.12 -10.49 14.61
N TYR A 151 4.05 -9.82 15.03
CA TYR A 151 2.74 -10.45 15.25
C TYR A 151 1.72 -10.16 14.14
N GLY A 152 2.08 -9.33 13.17
CA GLY A 152 1.14 -8.78 12.20
C GLY A 152 0.24 -7.77 12.89
N ASP A 153 -1.04 -7.72 12.50
CA ASP A 153 -1.94 -6.71 13.05
C ASP A 153 -2.43 -7.08 14.46
N ILE A 154 -2.13 -6.20 15.42
CA ILE A 154 -2.51 -6.32 16.83
C ILE A 154 -3.45 -5.18 17.23
N PRO A 155 -4.39 -5.41 18.16
CA PRO A 155 -5.26 -4.34 18.64
C PRO A 155 -4.50 -3.38 19.56
N GLY A 156 -4.31 -2.14 19.10
CA GLY A 156 -3.85 -1.01 19.91
C GLY A 156 -5.00 -0.48 20.76
N TRP A 157 -5.08 -0.92 22.01
CA TRP A 157 -6.18 -0.55 22.93
C TRP A 157 -6.08 0.87 23.45
N HIS A 158 -7.23 1.53 23.55
CA HIS A 158 -7.41 2.88 24.05
C HIS A 158 -8.64 2.97 24.97
N HIS A 159 -8.62 3.86 25.95
CA HIS A 159 -9.84 4.29 26.63
C HIS A 159 -10.75 5.03 25.64
N VAL A 160 -12.07 5.03 25.87
CA VAL A 160 -13.05 5.71 25.01
C VAL A 160 -12.70 7.20 24.82
N LYS A 161 -12.40 7.90 25.92
CA LYS A 161 -12.00 9.33 25.89
C LYS A 161 -10.70 9.56 25.13
N CYS A 162 -9.69 8.74 25.41
CA CYS A 162 -8.41 8.81 24.71
C CYS A 162 -8.55 8.57 23.20
N PHE A 163 -9.47 7.69 22.81
CA PHE A 163 -9.78 7.46 21.39
C PHE A 163 -10.49 8.66 20.77
N ALA A 164 -11.48 9.25 21.48
CA ALA A 164 -12.20 10.43 21.02
C ALA A 164 -11.29 11.64 20.78
N GLU A 165 -10.32 11.88 21.67
CA GLU A 165 -9.31 12.95 21.53
C GLU A 165 -8.45 12.81 20.28
N ARG A 166 -8.16 11.57 19.87
CA ARG A 166 -7.30 11.24 18.72
C ARG A 166 -8.07 10.74 17.50
N LYS A 167 -9.39 10.89 17.48
CA LYS A 167 -10.23 10.40 16.36
C LYS A 167 -9.73 10.87 14.98
N ASN A 168 -9.22 12.10 14.92
CA ASN A 168 -8.65 12.68 13.69
C ASN A 168 -7.30 12.04 13.31
N GLU A 169 -6.44 11.73 14.28
CA GLU A 169 -5.16 11.03 14.05
C GLU A 169 -5.40 9.58 13.60
N PHE A 170 -6.46 8.97 14.12
CA PHE A 170 -6.88 7.65 13.69
C PHE A 170 -7.58 7.67 12.34
N LEU A 171 -7.99 8.83 11.82
CA LEU A 171 -8.82 8.95 10.63
C LEU A 171 -10.20 8.28 10.82
N PHE A 172 -10.71 8.29 12.06
CA PHE A 172 -12.04 7.81 12.41
C PHE A 172 -13.02 8.99 12.48
N PHE A 173 -13.88 9.11 11.47
CA PHE A 173 -14.84 10.21 11.35
C PHE A 173 -16.29 9.78 11.58
N ALA A 174 -16.55 8.48 11.67
CA ALA A 174 -17.86 7.93 11.97
C ALA A 174 -18.25 8.17 13.44
N GLY A 175 -19.54 8.01 13.74
CA GLY A 175 -20.00 7.95 15.13
C GLY A 175 -19.57 6.65 15.81
N GLY A 176 -19.42 6.66 17.14
CA GLY A 176 -19.03 5.49 17.92
C GLY A 176 -19.97 4.29 17.76
N GLU A 177 -21.22 4.54 17.39
CA GLU A 177 -22.23 3.52 17.05
C GLU A 177 -21.90 2.65 15.85
N GLN A 178 -21.03 3.14 14.97
CA GLN A 178 -20.59 2.40 13.80
C GLN A 178 -19.42 1.46 14.12
N ILE A 179 -18.81 1.54 15.32
CA ILE A 179 -17.64 0.70 15.66
C ILE A 179 -18.07 -0.77 15.83
N PRO A 180 -17.37 -1.74 15.22
CA PRO A 180 -17.70 -3.16 15.35
C PRO A 180 -17.61 -3.59 16.82
N GLY A 181 -18.69 -4.16 17.33
CA GLY A 181 -18.82 -4.57 18.73
C GLY A 181 -19.70 -3.65 19.58
N PHE A 182 -20.08 -2.46 19.07
CA PHE A 182 -20.91 -1.49 19.81
C PHE A 182 -22.24 -2.09 20.33
N ASN A 183 -22.91 -2.89 19.50
CA ASN A 183 -24.20 -3.51 19.84
C ASN A 183 -24.13 -4.50 21.01
N LYS A 184 -22.93 -4.89 21.45
CA LYS A 184 -22.72 -5.81 22.59
C LYS A 184 -22.59 -5.07 23.94
N LEU A 185 -22.49 -3.74 23.92
CA LEU A 185 -22.42 -2.92 25.13
C LEU A 185 -23.82 -2.75 25.75
N SER A 186 -23.87 -2.45 27.05
CA SER A 186 -25.09 -2.04 27.75
C SER A 186 -25.71 -0.78 27.12
N LYS A 187 -27.01 -0.53 27.31
CA LYS A 187 -27.65 0.65 26.71
C LYS A 187 -27.10 1.96 27.28
N GLU A 188 -26.70 1.92 28.55
CA GLU A 188 -26.06 3.01 29.27
C GLU A 188 -24.69 3.32 28.64
N ASP A 189 -23.86 2.30 28.41
CA ASP A 189 -22.53 2.44 27.83
C ASP A 189 -22.56 2.79 26.34
N GLN A 190 -23.56 2.29 25.61
CA GLN A 190 -23.82 2.72 24.23
C GLN A 190 -24.07 4.22 24.16
N LYS A 191 -24.79 4.79 25.14
CA LYS A 191 -25.03 6.24 25.22
C LYS A 191 -23.73 6.99 25.48
N VAL A 192 -22.91 6.54 26.43
CA VAL A 192 -21.59 7.14 26.72
C VAL A 192 -20.71 7.17 25.47
N VAL A 193 -20.62 6.06 24.73
CA VAL A 193 -19.79 5.98 23.52
C VAL A 193 -20.32 6.87 22.40
N LYS A 194 -21.63 7.01 22.24
CA LYS A 194 -22.23 7.95 21.27
C LYS A 194 -21.96 9.41 21.64
N ASP A 195 -22.01 9.72 22.94
CA ASP A 195 -21.81 11.07 23.45
C ASP A 195 -20.33 11.51 23.33
N GLU A 196 -19.39 10.60 23.61
CA GLU A 196 -17.95 10.85 23.52
C GLU A 196 -17.45 10.81 22.05
N ILE A 197 -17.94 9.86 21.24
CA ILE A 197 -17.49 9.67 19.85
C ILE A 197 -18.61 10.08 18.90
N LYS A 198 -18.76 11.40 18.78
CA LYS A 198 -19.67 12.01 17.81
C LYS A 198 -19.08 11.95 16.41
N ALA A 199 -19.95 11.61 15.45
CA ALA A 199 -19.64 11.75 14.04
C ALA A 199 -19.24 13.20 13.75
N SER A 200 -18.13 13.37 13.05
CA SER A 200 -17.71 14.71 12.63
C SER A 200 -18.50 15.12 11.40
N THR A 201 -19.35 16.13 11.51
CA THR A 201 -19.85 16.87 10.33
C THR A 201 -18.68 17.66 9.73
N VAL A 202 -18.61 17.72 8.41
CA VAL A 202 -17.43 18.20 7.65
C VAL A 202 -17.16 19.72 7.78
N ASP A 203 -17.78 20.40 8.74
CA ASP A 203 -17.51 21.80 9.07
C ASP A 203 -16.64 21.87 10.33
N GLY A 204 -15.32 21.77 10.15
CA GLY A 204 -14.38 22.26 11.18
C GLY A 204 -13.30 21.30 11.68
N VAL A 205 -13.16 20.09 11.15
CA VAL A 205 -11.88 19.37 11.24
C VAL A 205 -11.07 19.73 9.99
N PRO A 206 -9.79 20.12 10.10
CA PRO A 206 -8.94 20.36 8.96
C PRO A 206 -8.59 19.02 8.29
N PHE A 207 -9.57 18.42 7.61
CA PHE A 207 -9.39 18.36 6.18
C PHE A 207 -9.33 19.82 5.70
N LYS A 208 -8.15 20.42 5.87
CA LYS A 208 -7.50 20.68 4.62
C LYS A 208 -7.46 19.28 3.93
N LYS A 209 -8.42 18.88 3.07
CA LYS A 209 -8.54 19.49 1.76
C LYS A 209 -7.27 20.34 1.64
N LEU A 210 -6.32 19.91 0.85
CA LEU A 210 -6.02 20.94 -0.12
C LEU A 210 -7.44 21.45 -0.58
N LYS A 211 -7.92 22.57 -0.01
CA LYS A 211 -7.84 23.79 -0.72
C LYS A 211 -6.45 23.62 -1.41
N ALA A 212 -6.32 23.04 -2.61
CA ALA A 212 -7.25 23.19 -3.71
C ALA A 212 -7.97 24.53 -3.47
N GLU A 213 -7.16 25.54 -3.08
CA GLU A 213 -7.28 26.85 -3.64
C GLU A 213 -7.68 26.53 -5.05
N PRO A 214 -8.97 26.75 -5.38
CA PRO A 214 -9.69 26.00 -6.40
C PRO A 214 -8.69 25.65 -7.48
N LYS A 215 -8.23 24.37 -7.48
CA LYS A 215 -6.91 24.04 -8.08
C LYS A 215 -6.90 24.74 -9.41
N ASP A 216 -5.96 25.65 -9.61
CA ASP A 216 -6.00 26.51 -10.79
C ASP A 216 -6.20 25.60 -12.00
N ALA A 217 -6.93 26.07 -13.01
CA ALA A 217 -7.23 25.23 -14.17
C ALA A 217 -5.94 24.58 -14.75
N GLU A 218 -4.80 25.23 -14.55
CA GLU A 218 -3.46 24.74 -14.82
C GLU A 218 -2.98 23.58 -13.93
N GLU A 219 -3.23 23.58 -12.61
CA GLU A 219 -2.89 22.47 -11.71
C GLU A 219 -3.73 21.23 -12.00
N VAL A 220 -5.04 21.39 -12.22
CA VAL A 220 -5.92 20.27 -12.59
C VAL A 220 -5.48 19.66 -13.93
N LYS A 221 -5.05 20.51 -14.88
CA LYS A 221 -4.49 20.06 -16.15
C LYS A 221 -3.17 19.31 -15.95
N LYS A 222 -2.25 19.83 -15.12
CA LYS A 222 -0.98 19.17 -14.77
C LYS A 222 -1.22 17.79 -14.14
N GLU A 223 -2.19 17.64 -13.25
CA GLU A 223 -2.54 16.35 -12.63
C GLU A 223 -3.11 15.36 -13.64
N LYS A 224 -4.04 15.80 -14.51
CA LYS A 224 -4.59 14.95 -15.58
C LYS A 224 -3.53 14.52 -16.57
N ASP A 225 -2.63 15.42 -16.94
CA ASP A 225 -1.54 15.11 -17.86
C ASP A 225 -0.51 14.18 -17.22
N PHE A 226 -0.27 14.32 -15.92
CA PHE A 226 0.55 13.40 -15.13
C PHE A 226 -0.06 12.00 -15.03
N GLU A 227 -1.37 11.88 -14.76
CA GLU A 227 -2.07 10.59 -14.75
C GLU A 227 -2.01 9.91 -16.13
N LYS A 228 -2.22 10.67 -17.21
CA LYS A 228 -2.07 10.15 -18.58
C LYS A 228 -0.65 9.68 -18.87
N LYS A 229 0.38 10.38 -18.38
CA LYS A 229 1.79 9.95 -18.51
C LYS A 229 2.02 8.63 -17.78
N LEU A 230 1.53 8.50 -16.55
CA LEU A 230 1.61 7.25 -15.77
C LEU A 230 0.89 6.09 -16.46
N GLU A 231 -0.31 6.32 -17.00
CA GLU A 231 -1.05 5.28 -17.73
C GLU A 231 -0.30 4.83 -19.00
N LYS A 232 0.21 5.78 -19.79
CA LYS A 232 1.00 5.47 -20.99
C LYS A 232 2.26 4.68 -20.63
N GLN A 233 2.95 5.10 -19.57
CA GLN A 233 4.13 4.44 -19.04
C GLN A 233 3.83 2.99 -18.61
N ASN A 234 2.75 2.78 -17.84
CA ASN A 234 2.35 1.46 -17.37
C ASN A 234 1.97 0.53 -18.53
N LYS A 235 1.22 1.02 -19.52
CA LYS A 235 0.88 0.27 -20.74
C LYS A 235 2.14 -0.13 -21.52
N LEU A 236 3.13 0.77 -21.62
CA LEU A 236 4.40 0.48 -22.29
C LEU A 236 5.19 -0.61 -21.54
N PHE A 237 5.31 -0.49 -20.22
CA PHE A 237 5.97 -1.49 -19.37
C PHE A 237 5.34 -2.89 -19.54
N HIS A 238 4.02 -3.01 -19.40
CA HIS A 238 3.35 -4.31 -19.56
C HIS A 238 3.38 -4.84 -20.99
N LYS A 239 3.40 -3.96 -22.01
CA LYS A 239 3.60 -4.40 -23.40
C LYS A 239 4.93 -5.13 -23.55
N TYR A 240 6.04 -4.53 -23.07
CA TYR A 240 7.35 -5.18 -23.15
C TYR A 240 7.44 -6.42 -22.27
N ARG A 241 6.92 -6.35 -21.04
CA ARG A 241 6.87 -7.52 -20.14
C ARG A 241 6.16 -8.72 -20.78
N ASN A 242 5.03 -8.50 -21.45
CA ASN A 242 4.30 -9.59 -22.12
C ASN A 242 5.09 -10.16 -23.29
N LEU A 243 5.79 -9.31 -24.07
CA LEU A 243 6.66 -9.78 -25.16
C LEU A 243 7.85 -10.59 -24.64
N LEU A 244 8.44 -10.18 -23.51
CA LEU A 244 9.56 -10.88 -22.89
C LEU A 244 9.13 -12.20 -22.24
N SER A 245 7.89 -12.29 -21.77
CA SER A 245 7.38 -13.51 -21.13
C SER A 245 7.28 -14.73 -22.04
N SER A 246 7.36 -14.54 -23.38
CA SER A 246 7.44 -15.64 -24.33
C SER A 246 8.87 -16.16 -24.57
N LEU A 247 9.89 -15.47 -24.05
CA LEU A 247 11.29 -15.88 -24.19
C LEU A 247 11.69 -16.92 -23.13
N GLY A 248 12.69 -17.73 -23.45
CA GLY A 248 13.27 -18.68 -22.52
C GLY A 248 14.11 -17.99 -21.44
N LYS A 249 14.34 -18.69 -20.33
CA LYS A 249 15.19 -18.18 -19.24
C LYS A 249 16.63 -17.89 -19.70
N SER A 250 17.18 -18.73 -20.59
CA SER A 250 18.49 -18.54 -21.23
C SER A 250 18.57 -17.20 -21.94
N ASP A 251 17.57 -16.90 -22.75
CA ASP A 251 17.54 -15.73 -23.62
C ASP A 251 17.45 -14.45 -22.78
N LEU A 252 16.65 -14.49 -21.70
CA LEU A 252 16.55 -13.39 -20.75
C LEU A 252 17.88 -13.15 -20.01
N HIS A 253 18.65 -14.19 -19.70
CA HIS A 253 19.96 -14.05 -19.07
C HIS A 253 20.97 -13.44 -20.04
N GLU A 254 21.02 -13.93 -21.28
CA GLU A 254 21.91 -13.39 -22.34
C GLU A 254 21.64 -11.89 -22.58
N LEU A 255 20.37 -11.49 -22.62
CA LEU A 255 19.98 -10.08 -22.75
C LEU A 255 20.45 -9.22 -21.57
N LEU A 256 20.46 -9.76 -20.34
CA LEU A 256 20.95 -9.05 -19.16
C LEU A 256 22.48 -8.94 -19.18
N GLU A 257 23.18 -10.01 -19.52
CA GLU A 257 24.64 -10.07 -19.60
C GLU A 257 25.20 -9.10 -20.66
N GLU A 258 24.63 -9.07 -21.86
CA GLU A 258 25.03 -8.14 -22.93
C GLU A 258 24.87 -6.67 -22.51
N ASN A 259 23.92 -6.41 -21.61
CA ASN A 259 23.67 -5.07 -21.07
C ASN A 259 24.41 -4.82 -19.74
N SER A 260 25.33 -5.71 -19.34
CA SER A 260 26.10 -5.62 -18.10
C SER A 260 25.20 -5.43 -16.88
N GLN A 261 24.12 -6.20 -16.79
CA GLN A 261 23.16 -6.19 -15.69
C GLN A 261 23.25 -7.48 -14.87
N ASP A 262 23.01 -7.38 -13.57
CA ASP A 262 22.95 -8.53 -12.68
C ASP A 262 21.83 -9.51 -13.08
N ILE A 263 22.16 -10.80 -13.10
CA ILE A 263 21.19 -11.86 -13.40
C ILE A 263 20.31 -12.11 -12.17
N LEU A 264 19.00 -11.88 -12.33
CA LEU A 264 18.02 -12.09 -11.27
C LEU A 264 17.61 -13.57 -11.20
N LYS A 265 17.26 -14.05 -10.00
CA LYS A 265 16.94 -15.47 -9.78
C LYS A 265 15.59 -15.87 -10.39
N GLY A 266 14.61 -14.97 -10.36
CA GLY A 266 13.23 -15.24 -10.79
C GLY A 266 12.97 -14.83 -12.25
N ASN A 267 12.28 -15.67 -13.01
CA ASN A 267 11.93 -15.38 -14.41
C ASN A 267 11.08 -14.09 -14.55
N ASP A 268 10.08 -13.93 -13.67
CA ASP A 268 9.26 -12.71 -13.62
C ASP A 268 10.08 -11.46 -13.29
N GLU A 269 11.10 -11.60 -12.43
CA GLU A 269 11.97 -10.49 -12.04
C GLU A 269 12.89 -10.08 -13.19
N CYS A 270 13.42 -11.06 -13.94
CA CYS A 270 14.15 -10.78 -15.19
C CYS A 270 13.26 -10.06 -16.21
N CYS A 271 12.03 -10.53 -16.40
CA CYS A 271 11.06 -9.89 -17.30
C CYS A 271 10.73 -8.46 -16.85
N ASP A 272 10.53 -8.22 -15.56
CA ASP A 272 10.26 -6.89 -15.01
C ASP A 272 11.45 -5.94 -15.20
N HIS A 273 12.68 -6.43 -14.96
CA HIS A 273 13.90 -5.63 -15.11
C HIS A 273 14.16 -5.27 -16.58
N LEU A 274 14.10 -6.26 -17.47
CA LEU A 274 14.24 -6.04 -18.92
C LEU A 274 13.12 -5.16 -19.48
N ALA A 275 11.88 -5.27 -18.98
CA ALA A 275 10.79 -4.38 -19.39
C ALA A 275 11.04 -2.92 -18.98
N ASP A 276 11.64 -2.66 -17.81
CA ASP A 276 12.07 -1.32 -17.40
C ASP A 276 13.21 -0.81 -18.31
N MET A 277 14.21 -1.66 -18.61
CA MET A 277 15.30 -1.34 -19.52
C MET A 277 14.80 -1.01 -20.94
N MET A 278 13.83 -1.77 -21.45
CA MET A 278 13.23 -1.51 -22.77
C MET A 278 12.39 -0.23 -22.79
N ALA A 279 11.76 0.13 -21.67
CA ALA A 279 10.92 1.32 -21.58
C ALA A 279 11.74 2.61 -21.47
N PHE A 280 12.81 2.60 -20.68
CA PHE A 280 13.51 3.81 -20.25
C PHE A 280 15.02 3.81 -20.54
N GLY A 281 15.60 2.67 -20.87
CA GLY A 281 17.04 2.49 -21.02
C GLY A 281 17.67 1.74 -19.85
N VAL A 282 18.87 1.24 -20.10
CA VAL A 282 19.69 0.45 -19.17
C VAL A 282 20.27 1.36 -18.11
N LEU A 283 20.16 0.94 -16.85
CA LEU A 283 20.66 1.68 -15.71
C LEU A 283 22.19 1.53 -15.63
N GLU A 284 22.87 2.67 -15.48
CA GLU A 284 24.29 2.66 -15.16
C GLU A 284 24.52 2.15 -13.73
N SER A 285 25.77 1.79 -13.45
CA SER A 285 26.18 1.34 -12.12
C SER A 285 25.98 2.43 -11.06
N CYS A 286 25.80 2.00 -9.82
CA CYS A 286 25.56 2.90 -8.70
C CYS A 286 26.70 3.93 -8.56
N PRO A 287 26.43 5.24 -8.47
CA PRO A 287 27.48 6.26 -8.34
C PRO A 287 28.22 6.20 -7.00
N GLU A 288 27.60 5.64 -5.95
CA GLU A 288 28.24 5.53 -4.63
C GLU A 288 29.15 4.30 -4.53
N CYS A 289 28.62 3.09 -4.74
CA CYS A 289 29.41 1.87 -4.57
C CYS A 289 30.09 1.38 -5.86
N LYS A 290 29.77 1.96 -7.03
CA LYS A 290 30.32 1.68 -8.38
C LYS A 290 30.11 0.26 -8.92
N GLN A 291 29.89 -0.72 -8.05
CA GLN A 291 29.69 -2.14 -8.38
C GLN A 291 28.22 -2.56 -8.28
N GLY A 292 27.42 -1.82 -7.53
CA GLY A 292 26.02 -2.16 -7.30
C GLY A 292 25.12 -1.81 -8.49
N GLN A 293 24.20 -2.71 -8.80
CA GLN A 293 23.13 -2.46 -9.76
C GLN A 293 21.99 -1.67 -9.11
N LEU A 294 21.41 -0.75 -9.87
CA LEU A 294 20.16 -0.08 -9.49
C LEU A 294 18.98 -0.92 -9.96
N VAL A 295 18.00 -1.10 -9.07
CA VAL A 295 16.76 -1.85 -9.35
C VAL A 295 15.56 -1.00 -8.99
N LEU A 296 14.52 -1.12 -9.80
CA LEU A 296 13.24 -0.46 -9.56
C LEU A 296 12.59 -0.91 -8.25
N ASP A 297 12.33 0.05 -7.38
CA ASP A 297 11.49 -0.08 -6.20
C ASP A 297 10.11 0.56 -6.42
N THR A 298 9.30 0.70 -5.37
CA THR A 298 7.93 1.22 -5.49
C THR A 298 7.90 2.71 -5.90
N PHE A 299 8.74 3.55 -5.28
CA PHE A 299 8.72 5.02 -5.44
C PHE A 299 10.04 5.63 -5.95
N ASN A 300 11.07 4.81 -6.15
CA ASN A 300 12.39 5.20 -6.60
C ASN A 300 13.13 3.97 -7.16
N TYR A 301 14.35 4.17 -7.64
CA TYR A 301 15.35 3.13 -7.84
C TYR A 301 16.24 3.05 -6.61
N LYS A 302 16.65 1.84 -6.24
CA LYS A 302 17.58 1.59 -5.13
C LYS A 302 18.75 0.73 -5.58
N CYS A 303 19.90 0.94 -4.96
CA CYS A 303 21.05 0.08 -5.14
C CYS A 303 20.85 -1.27 -4.45
N THR A 304 21.29 -2.35 -5.09
CA THR A 304 21.35 -3.71 -4.51
C THR A 304 22.76 -4.16 -4.16
N GLY A 305 23.77 -3.34 -4.48
CA GLY A 305 25.16 -3.63 -4.15
C GLY A 305 25.53 -3.35 -2.71
N ASN A 306 26.79 -3.62 -2.40
CA ASN A 306 27.38 -3.37 -1.10
C ASN A 306 28.31 -2.14 -1.18
N LEU A 307 28.29 -1.30 -0.14
CA LEU A 307 29.25 -0.20 -0.01
C LEU A 307 30.59 -0.73 0.53
N THR A 308 30.52 -1.67 1.46
CA THR A 308 31.65 -2.44 2.00
C THR A 308 31.22 -3.90 2.14
N GLU A 309 32.15 -4.81 2.42
CA GLU A 309 31.84 -6.24 2.65
C GLU A 309 30.79 -6.47 3.75
N TRP A 310 30.65 -5.52 4.68
CA TRP A 310 29.75 -5.60 5.83
C TRP A 310 28.50 -4.74 5.71
N THR A 311 28.49 -3.77 4.78
CA THR A 311 27.44 -2.72 4.71
C THR A 311 26.82 -2.64 3.33
N LYS A 312 25.49 -2.77 3.26
CA LYS A 312 24.73 -2.57 2.01
C LYS A 312 24.73 -1.11 1.59
N CYS A 313 24.80 -0.86 0.29
CA CYS A 313 24.64 0.48 -0.24
C CYS A 313 23.19 0.94 -0.06
N MET A 314 23.00 2.14 0.50
CA MET A 314 21.68 2.73 0.76
C MET A 314 21.26 3.76 -0.30
N TYR A 315 22.03 3.88 -1.39
CA TYR A 315 21.75 4.83 -2.46
C TYR A 315 20.36 4.60 -3.07
N THR A 316 19.58 5.68 -3.15
CA THR A 316 18.29 5.71 -3.83
C THR A 316 18.19 6.94 -4.72
N THR A 317 17.50 6.82 -5.85
CA THR A 317 17.32 7.93 -6.81
C THR A 317 16.06 7.73 -7.63
N ARG A 318 15.42 8.83 -8.06
CA ARG A 318 14.32 8.78 -9.05
C ARG A 318 14.81 8.95 -10.49
N THR A 319 15.98 9.54 -10.65
CA THR A 319 16.57 9.93 -11.94
C THR A 319 17.96 9.28 -12.06
N PRO A 320 18.03 7.94 -12.14
CA PRO A 320 19.30 7.27 -12.40
C PRO A 320 19.82 7.60 -13.81
N LYS A 321 21.13 7.58 -13.99
CA LYS A 321 21.74 7.69 -15.32
C LYS A 321 21.46 6.45 -16.14
N ARG A 322 21.20 6.65 -17.43
CA ARG A 322 20.78 5.59 -18.34
C ARG A 322 21.47 5.68 -19.68
N ARG A 323 21.65 4.52 -20.30
CA ARG A 323 22.10 4.38 -21.69
C ARG A 323 21.08 3.56 -22.50
N PRO A 324 21.06 3.67 -23.84
CA PRO A 324 20.21 2.84 -24.67
C PRO A 324 20.51 1.35 -24.48
N MET A 325 19.46 0.52 -24.55
CA MET A 325 19.58 -0.94 -24.49
C MET A 325 20.28 -1.48 -25.74
N ILE A 326 21.27 -2.34 -25.53
CA ILE A 326 21.94 -3.10 -26.57
C ILE A 326 21.14 -4.38 -26.78
N VAL A 327 20.69 -4.59 -28.02
CA VAL A 327 20.01 -5.83 -28.43
C VAL A 327 21.01 -6.66 -29.24
N PRO A 328 21.38 -7.88 -28.77
CA PRO A 328 22.30 -8.75 -29.51
C PRO A 328 21.76 -9.03 -30.91
N ALA A 329 22.66 -9.21 -31.89
CA ALA A 329 22.30 -9.38 -33.29
C ALA A 329 21.34 -10.57 -33.51
N SER A 330 21.51 -11.64 -32.75
CA SER A 330 20.65 -12.84 -32.73
C SER A 330 19.17 -12.53 -32.48
N TYR A 331 18.87 -11.50 -31.69
CA TYR A 331 17.50 -11.16 -31.29
C TYR A 331 16.88 -10.02 -32.10
N LYS A 332 17.65 -9.31 -32.94
CA LYS A 332 17.18 -8.12 -33.69
C LYS A 332 15.99 -8.43 -34.61
N ASP A 333 16.03 -9.58 -35.28
CA ASP A 333 14.97 -10.02 -36.18
C ASP A 333 13.84 -10.78 -35.46
N GLY A 334 14.01 -11.05 -34.16
CA GLY A 334 13.02 -11.70 -33.32
C GLY A 334 11.73 -10.89 -33.18
N SER A 335 10.61 -11.59 -32.97
CA SER A 335 9.28 -10.99 -32.85
C SER A 335 9.20 -9.88 -31.77
N VAL A 336 10.02 -9.99 -30.72
CA VAL A 336 10.09 -9.04 -29.61
C VAL A 336 10.75 -7.72 -30.01
N PHE A 337 11.86 -7.77 -30.76
CA PHE A 337 12.72 -6.60 -31.01
C PHE A 337 12.61 -6.04 -32.42
N LYS A 338 11.94 -6.72 -33.36
CA LYS A 338 11.78 -6.28 -34.76
C LYS A 338 11.25 -4.84 -34.92
N LYS A 339 10.37 -4.40 -34.03
CA LYS A 339 9.79 -3.04 -34.02
C LYS A 339 10.32 -2.17 -32.87
N TYR A 340 11.27 -2.68 -32.10
CA TYR A 340 11.82 -1.98 -30.95
C TYR A 340 12.95 -1.04 -31.40
N LYS A 341 12.89 0.20 -30.93
CA LYS A 341 13.96 1.18 -31.12
C LYS A 341 14.48 1.58 -29.74
N PRO A 342 15.76 1.32 -29.43
CA PRO A 342 16.35 1.72 -28.16
C PRO A 342 16.19 3.23 -27.95
N LYS A 343 15.67 3.61 -26.78
CA LYS A 343 15.53 5.00 -26.35
C LYS A 343 15.92 5.16 -24.89
N VAL A 344 16.28 6.37 -24.52
CA VAL A 344 16.47 6.77 -23.12
C VAL A 344 15.34 7.72 -22.75
N ASP A 345 14.68 7.43 -21.64
CA ASP A 345 13.54 8.19 -21.15
C ASP A 345 13.54 8.18 -19.62
N GLU A 346 12.85 9.13 -19.01
CA GLU A 346 12.78 9.23 -17.55
C GLU A 346 11.50 8.58 -17.02
N ARG A 347 11.66 7.78 -15.97
CA ARG A 347 10.52 7.16 -15.30
C ARG A 347 9.83 8.15 -14.38
N VAL A 348 8.52 8.26 -14.56
CA VAL A 348 7.65 9.04 -13.68
C VAL A 348 7.19 8.17 -12.51
N PHE A 349 7.25 8.74 -11.31
CA PHE A 349 6.81 8.11 -10.06
C PHE A 349 5.69 8.91 -9.41
N GLU A 350 4.74 8.21 -8.79
CA GLU A 350 3.82 8.86 -7.87
C GLU A 350 4.59 9.42 -6.67
N ASN A 351 4.21 10.61 -6.21
CA ASN A 351 4.75 11.14 -4.96
C ASN A 351 4.15 10.33 -3.80
N PRO A 352 4.98 9.89 -2.82
CA PRO A 352 4.42 9.37 -1.59
C PRO A 352 3.52 10.45 -0.99
N PRO A 353 2.39 10.08 -0.36
CA PRO A 353 1.59 11.05 0.36
C PRO A 353 2.48 11.79 1.36
N PRO A 354 2.27 13.10 1.56
CA PRO A 354 3.06 13.85 2.52
C PRO A 354 3.01 13.11 3.85
N ALA A 355 4.17 12.91 4.47
CA ALA A 355 4.24 12.32 5.79
C ALA A 355 3.26 13.08 6.67
N THR A 356 2.33 12.38 7.31
CA THR A 356 1.44 12.99 8.30
C THR A 356 2.36 13.63 9.32
N ILE A 357 2.48 14.95 9.31
CA ILE A 357 3.29 15.68 10.28
C ILE A 357 2.60 15.40 11.60
N ILE A 358 3.16 14.45 12.37
CA ILE A 358 2.82 14.26 13.77
C ILE A 358 3.38 15.51 14.44
N ALA A 359 2.56 16.56 14.48
CA ALA A 359 2.80 17.71 15.34
C ALA A 359 2.62 17.20 16.77
N CYS A 360 3.66 16.55 17.30
CA CYS A 360 3.77 16.21 18.69
C CYS A 360 3.87 17.54 19.43
N ARG A 361 2.72 18.12 19.79
CA ARG A 361 2.66 19.23 20.74
C ARG A 361 3.24 18.67 22.03
N LYS A 362 4.54 18.89 22.26
CA LYS A 362 5.17 18.71 23.57
C LYS A 362 4.40 19.60 24.54
N ARG A 363 3.39 19.05 25.21
CA ARG A 363 2.85 19.65 26.43
C ARG A 363 3.95 19.47 27.47
N PHE A 364 4.74 20.52 27.67
CA PHE A 364 5.56 20.68 28.86
C PHE A 364 4.61 20.63 30.06
N LEU A 365 4.49 19.47 30.69
CA LEU A 365 3.94 19.37 32.02
C LEU A 365 5.02 19.88 32.97
N TYR A 366 4.98 21.17 33.28
CA TYR A 366 5.61 21.69 34.48
C TYR A 366 4.94 21.01 35.67
N ARG A 367 5.61 20.01 36.25
CA ARG A 367 5.33 19.57 37.60
C ARG A 367 5.76 20.70 38.55
N ARG A 368 4.81 21.25 39.30
CA ARG A 368 5.08 21.91 40.57
C ARG A 368 4.97 20.89 41.69
#